data_AF-A0AAJ2IXA1-F1
#
_entry.id   AF-A0AAJ2IXA1-F1
#
_cell.length_a   1.000
_cell.length_b   1.000
_cell.length_c   1.000
_cell.angle_alpha   90.00
_cell.angle_beta   90.00
_cell.angle_gamma   90.00
#
_symmetry.space_group_name_H-M   'P 1'
#
loop_
_entity.id
_entity.type
_entity.pdbx_description
1 polymer ?
#
loop_
_entity_poly.entity_id
_entity_poly.type
_entity_poly.pdbx_seq_one_letter_code
_entity_poly.pdbx_strand_id
1 'polypeptide(L)'
;MAKKVHYGKVFQKIRKRRKLSLKDFEGIVPRRSLSRYERGETVFPIVKLQALLESIDLNIIDFYHIAHKEKIYGRYGKIFTKIRKQNGFSREDFTHLSISAAQLKLFESGLIMFEFDKLYAILMEMNISLEDYCSLLDKGSESPIEFFWKQVDLAYYRGDTPKLKSLYEGLAECNEHFFLSLCLKGMVDNISDQERIAIKKYFITREYWTTRELFIFQYSAKFLSSDPLKLVCENLLYSKTLFKEKNTYPRRLVLAGLEITLLRLTENSLLEAEYFLAFAREFVQETDDLAKMAYLFVESLFKYKQTGKGQYKTTMKSICKASYMYDGLMKNWYHKNYESYIRGDISN
;
A
#
# COMPACT_ATOMS: atom_id res chain seq x y z
N MET A 1 29.92 34.34 -1.97
CA MET A 1 28.80 35.30 -1.99
C MET A 1 27.64 34.70 -2.79
N ALA A 2 26.52 34.36 -2.15
CA ALA A 2 25.32 33.94 -2.86
C ALA A 2 24.82 35.11 -3.72
N LYS A 3 24.62 34.92 -5.03
CA LYS A 3 24.04 35.93 -5.90
C LYS A 3 22.66 36.31 -5.34
N LYS A 4 22.47 37.58 -4.98
CA LYS A 4 21.18 38.09 -4.47
C LYS A 4 20.11 37.85 -5.54
N VAL A 5 19.23 36.88 -5.30
CA VAL A 5 18.19 36.49 -6.25
C VAL A 5 17.12 37.57 -6.28
N HIS A 6 16.77 38.00 -7.50
CA HIS A 6 15.78 39.03 -7.70
C HIS A 6 14.42 38.41 -8.00
N TYR A 7 13.66 38.10 -6.95
CA TYR A 7 12.36 37.42 -7.04
C TYR A 7 11.36 38.10 -7.99
N GLY A 8 11.31 39.44 -8.00
CA GLY A 8 10.46 40.17 -8.95
C GLY A 8 10.75 39.88 -10.44
N LYS A 9 12.03 39.79 -10.84
CA LYS A 9 12.43 39.42 -12.19
C LYS A 9 12.11 37.96 -12.50
N VAL A 10 12.17 37.08 -11.50
CA VAL A 10 11.78 35.67 -11.65
C VAL A 10 10.27 35.58 -11.90
N PHE A 11 9.46 36.24 -11.07
CA PHE A 11 8.01 36.31 -11.23
C PHE A 11 7.63 36.88 -12.60
N GLN A 12 8.26 37.99 -13.02
CA GLN A 12 8.04 38.58 -14.34
C GLN A 12 8.28 37.59 -15.47
N LYS A 13 9.37 36.82 -15.42
CA LYS A 13 9.70 35.82 -16.44
C LYS A 13 8.63 34.71 -16.50
N ILE A 14 8.16 34.24 -15.35
CA ILE A 14 7.11 33.22 -15.26
C ILE A 14 5.80 33.77 -15.84
N ARG A 15 5.37 34.95 -15.39
CA ARG A 15 4.14 35.62 -15.84
C ARG A 15 4.14 35.83 -17.36
N LYS A 16 5.23 36.39 -17.92
CA LYS A 16 5.37 36.59 -19.37
C LYS A 16 5.34 35.29 -20.16
N ARG A 17 5.98 34.22 -19.67
CA ARG A 17 5.94 32.90 -20.32
C ARG A 17 4.53 32.29 -20.36
N ARG A 18 3.73 32.57 -19.33
CA ARG A 18 2.32 32.17 -19.25
C ARG A 18 1.38 33.13 -20.01
N LYS A 19 1.92 34.11 -20.74
CA LYS A 19 1.17 35.13 -21.51
C LYS A 19 0.21 35.99 -20.66
N LEU A 20 0.49 36.14 -19.37
CA LEU A 20 -0.33 36.92 -18.45
C LEU A 20 0.12 38.40 -18.44
N SER A 21 -0.84 39.31 -18.45
CA SER A 21 -0.65 40.76 -18.41
C SER A 21 -0.50 41.27 -16.97
N LEU A 22 -0.17 42.56 -16.78
CA LEU A 22 -0.19 43.15 -15.43
C LEU A 22 -1.64 43.36 -14.92
N LYS A 23 -2.61 43.44 -15.83
CA LYS A 23 -4.04 43.66 -15.50
C LYS A 23 -4.63 42.44 -14.78
N ASP A 24 -4.14 41.25 -15.11
CA ASP A 24 -4.65 39.98 -14.59
C ASP A 24 -4.48 39.83 -13.07
N PHE A 25 -3.65 40.69 -12.45
CA PHE A 25 -3.32 40.65 -11.02
C PHE A 25 -3.87 41.86 -10.24
N GLU A 26 -4.68 42.74 -10.86
CA GLU A 26 -5.19 43.96 -10.22
C GLU A 26 -6.02 43.69 -8.96
N GLY A 27 -6.70 42.55 -8.90
CA GLY A 27 -7.45 42.11 -7.72
C GLY A 27 -6.57 41.76 -6.52
N ILE A 28 -5.26 41.58 -6.71
CA ILE A 28 -4.30 41.20 -5.67
C ILE A 28 -3.41 42.40 -5.32
N VAL A 29 -2.84 43.06 -6.33
CA VAL A 29 -2.01 44.27 -6.16
C VAL A 29 -2.21 45.24 -7.33
N PRO A 30 -2.07 46.57 -7.09
CA PRO A 30 -2.12 47.55 -8.19
C PRO A 30 -1.04 47.34 -9.25
N ARG A 31 -1.35 47.58 -10.53
CA ARG A 31 -0.38 47.40 -11.66
C ARG A 31 0.96 48.10 -11.43
N ARG A 32 0.93 49.33 -10.92
CA ARG A 32 2.15 50.10 -10.60
C ARG A 32 3.00 49.37 -9.58
N SER A 33 2.39 48.83 -8.52
CA SER A 33 3.09 48.06 -7.49
C SER A 33 3.70 46.78 -8.05
N LEU A 34 2.96 46.03 -8.88
CA LEU A 34 3.48 44.83 -9.52
C LEU A 34 4.66 45.15 -10.46
N SER A 35 4.56 46.22 -11.25
CA SER A 35 5.64 46.66 -12.14
C SER A 35 6.92 47.04 -11.37
N ARG A 36 6.79 47.78 -10.26
CA ARG A 36 7.91 48.14 -9.38
C ARG A 36 8.56 46.90 -8.74
N TYR A 37 7.74 45.93 -8.30
CA TYR A 37 8.22 44.65 -7.78
C TYR A 37 9.03 43.90 -8.84
N GLU A 38 8.50 43.77 -10.06
CA GLU A 38 9.19 43.08 -11.15
C GLU A 38 10.52 43.74 -11.55
N ARG A 39 10.63 45.07 -11.40
CA ARG A 39 11.87 45.84 -11.63
C ARG A 39 12.85 45.79 -10.46
N GLY A 40 12.42 45.32 -9.29
CA GLY A 40 13.25 45.22 -8.08
C GLY A 40 13.26 46.45 -7.20
N GLU A 41 12.39 47.40 -7.51
CA GLU A 41 12.29 48.67 -6.80
C GLU A 41 11.50 48.54 -5.50
N THR A 42 10.77 47.44 -5.33
CA THR A 42 10.00 47.12 -4.12
C THR A 42 10.02 45.61 -3.85
N VAL A 43 9.79 45.23 -2.60
CA VAL A 43 9.60 43.83 -2.18
C VAL A 43 8.18 43.69 -1.64
N PHE A 44 7.49 42.59 -1.97
CA PHE A 44 6.20 42.29 -1.39
C PHE A 44 6.34 41.49 -0.09
N PRO A 45 5.45 41.72 0.90
CA PRO A 45 5.23 40.78 1.98
C PRO A 45 4.91 39.38 1.42
N ILE A 46 5.29 38.35 2.16
CA ILE A 46 5.15 36.95 1.72
C ILE A 46 3.71 36.60 1.34
N VAL A 47 2.72 37.11 2.08
CA VAL A 47 1.28 36.89 1.83
C VAL A 47 0.86 37.41 0.45
N LYS A 48 1.36 38.59 0.05
CA LYS A 48 1.05 39.17 -1.28
C LYS A 48 1.74 38.40 -2.41
N LEU A 49 2.98 37.96 -2.17
CA LEU A 49 3.67 37.11 -3.13
C LEU A 49 2.95 35.77 -3.29
N GLN A 50 2.53 35.16 -2.19
CA GLN A 50 1.81 33.89 -2.19
C GLN A 50 0.49 34.00 -2.98
N ALA A 51 -0.33 35.04 -2.72
CA ALA A 51 -1.56 35.26 -3.49
C ALA A 51 -1.31 35.44 -5.00
N LEU A 52 -0.23 36.15 -5.38
CA LEU A 52 0.18 36.28 -6.79
C LEU A 52 0.59 34.93 -7.40
N LEU A 53 1.27 34.08 -6.65
CA LEU A 53 1.71 32.77 -7.12
C LEU A 53 0.56 31.76 -7.20
N GLU A 54 -0.35 31.78 -6.23
CA GLU A 54 -1.59 30.97 -6.23
C GLU A 54 -2.49 31.30 -7.43
N SER A 55 -2.61 32.59 -7.79
CA SER A 55 -3.37 32.99 -8.99
C SER A 55 -2.82 32.45 -10.32
N ILE A 56 -1.63 31.86 -10.30
CA ILE A 56 -1.00 31.21 -11.45
C ILE A 56 -0.66 29.75 -11.15
N ASP A 57 -1.35 29.08 -10.22
CA ASP A 57 -1.11 27.66 -9.89
C ASP A 57 0.38 27.37 -9.66
N LEU A 58 1.04 28.18 -8.84
CA LEU A 58 2.42 27.98 -8.43
C LEU A 58 2.50 28.16 -6.92
N ASN A 59 2.99 27.14 -6.21
CA ASN A 59 3.21 27.30 -4.77
C ASN A 59 4.52 28.07 -4.51
N ILE A 60 4.65 28.61 -3.30
CA ILE A 60 5.79 29.44 -2.92
C ILE A 60 7.12 28.66 -2.88
N ILE A 61 7.06 27.38 -2.52
CA ILE A 61 8.23 26.49 -2.42
C ILE A 61 8.84 26.28 -3.82
N ASP A 62 8.01 25.92 -4.80
CA ASP A 62 8.38 25.79 -6.21
C ASP A 62 8.89 27.10 -6.79
N PHE A 63 8.29 28.24 -6.42
CA PHE A 63 8.81 29.55 -6.82
C PHE A 63 10.24 29.77 -6.32
N TYR A 64 10.55 29.40 -5.08
CA TYR A 64 11.92 29.46 -4.56
C TYR A 64 12.84 28.51 -5.33
N HIS A 65 12.42 27.28 -5.60
CA HIS A 65 13.22 26.33 -6.40
C HIS A 65 13.51 26.86 -7.80
N ILE A 66 12.54 27.48 -8.48
CA ILE A 66 12.75 28.15 -9.77
C ILE A 66 13.75 29.31 -9.62
N ALA A 67 13.59 30.14 -8.58
CA ALA A 67 14.40 31.32 -8.36
C ALA A 67 15.87 30.98 -8.10
N HIS A 68 16.12 29.89 -7.37
CA HIS A 68 17.46 29.36 -7.05
C HIS A 68 17.97 28.31 -8.06
N LYS A 69 17.12 27.88 -9.00
CA LYS A 69 17.37 26.79 -9.97
C LYS A 69 17.67 25.44 -9.30
N GLU A 70 17.05 25.18 -8.17
CA GLU A 70 17.16 23.94 -7.42
C GLU A 70 16.29 22.85 -8.05
N LYS A 71 16.88 21.69 -8.35
CA LYS A 71 16.19 20.57 -9.03
C LYS A 71 15.75 19.50 -8.04
N ILE A 72 14.89 19.88 -7.09
CA ILE A 72 14.39 18.96 -6.05
C ILE A 72 13.67 17.76 -6.67
N TYR A 73 12.88 17.98 -7.73
CA TYR A 73 12.09 16.95 -8.40
C TYR A 73 12.78 16.35 -9.64
N GLY A 74 14.10 16.43 -9.70
CA GLY A 74 14.88 16.05 -10.88
C GLY A 74 14.62 14.62 -11.38
N ARG A 75 14.30 13.67 -10.48
CA ARG A 75 13.98 12.29 -10.88
C ARG A 75 12.57 12.16 -11.47
N TYR A 76 11.58 12.76 -10.82
CA TYR A 76 10.19 12.83 -11.28
C TYR A 76 10.11 13.36 -12.71
N GLY A 77 10.63 14.57 -12.92
CA GLY A 77 10.64 15.19 -14.25
C GLY A 77 11.35 14.37 -15.32
N LYS A 78 12.49 13.75 -14.99
CA LYS A 78 13.25 12.90 -15.93
C LYS A 78 12.47 11.65 -16.36
N ILE A 79 11.87 10.93 -15.41
CA ILE A 79 11.13 9.71 -15.71
C ILE A 79 9.88 10.04 -16.51
N PHE A 80 9.14 11.07 -16.06
CA PHE A 80 7.98 11.56 -16.79
C PHE A 80 8.33 11.97 -18.23
N THR A 81 9.45 12.67 -18.44
CA THR A 81 9.91 13.06 -19.79
C THR A 81 10.11 11.84 -20.70
N LYS A 82 10.71 10.77 -20.17
CA LYS A 82 10.94 9.53 -20.94
C LYS A 82 9.62 8.88 -21.32
N ILE A 83 8.74 8.74 -20.33
CA ILE A 83 7.39 8.20 -20.46
C ILE A 83 6.55 8.98 -21.49
N ARG A 84 6.55 10.30 -21.41
CA ARG A 84 5.75 11.13 -22.31
C ARG A 84 6.21 10.98 -23.75
N LYS A 85 7.54 11.05 -23.97
CA LYS A 85 8.13 10.94 -25.30
C LYS A 85 7.97 9.56 -25.93
N GLN A 86 8.15 8.48 -25.16
CA GLN A 86 8.01 7.12 -25.71
C GLN A 86 6.57 6.84 -26.15
N ASN A 87 5.58 7.46 -25.50
CA ASN A 87 4.16 7.35 -25.86
C ASN A 87 3.72 8.40 -26.90
N GLY A 88 4.66 9.14 -27.50
CA GLY A 88 4.36 10.06 -28.61
C GLY A 88 3.74 11.41 -28.23
N PHE A 89 3.60 11.71 -26.93
CA PHE A 89 2.98 12.97 -26.51
C PHE A 89 3.94 14.16 -26.65
N SER A 90 3.41 15.28 -27.15
CA SER A 90 4.01 16.62 -27.14
C SER A 90 3.85 17.29 -25.76
N ARG A 91 4.28 18.56 -25.59
CA ARG A 91 4.01 19.28 -24.32
C ARG A 91 2.69 20.03 -24.36
N GLU A 92 2.17 20.24 -25.55
CA GLU A 92 0.97 20.97 -25.86
C GLU A 92 -0.28 20.08 -25.70
N ASP A 93 -0.10 18.76 -25.73
CA ASP A 93 -1.18 17.77 -25.66
C ASP A 93 -1.97 17.81 -24.34
N PHE A 94 -1.41 18.38 -23.26
CA PHE A 94 -2.06 18.44 -21.94
C PHE A 94 -2.65 19.82 -21.62
N THR A 95 -2.80 20.69 -22.63
CA THR A 95 -3.27 22.07 -22.42
C THR A 95 -4.72 22.16 -21.95
N HIS A 96 -5.57 21.21 -22.34
CA HIS A 96 -6.97 21.12 -21.88
C HIS A 96 -7.08 20.72 -20.41
N LEU A 97 -6.04 20.11 -19.82
CA LEU A 97 -5.93 19.86 -18.37
C LEU A 97 -5.51 21.12 -17.58
N SER A 98 -5.56 22.30 -18.20
CA SER A 98 -5.05 23.57 -17.64
C SER A 98 -3.55 23.53 -17.33
N ILE A 99 -2.79 22.73 -18.09
CA ILE A 99 -1.34 22.59 -17.94
C ILE A 99 -0.65 23.16 -19.17
N SER A 100 -0.01 24.32 -18.99
CA SER A 100 0.74 24.93 -20.09
C SER A 100 2.01 24.12 -20.43
N ALA A 101 2.40 24.12 -21.70
CA ALA A 101 3.68 23.54 -22.14
C ALA A 101 4.89 24.10 -21.37
N ALA A 102 4.79 25.35 -20.88
CA ALA A 102 5.79 25.98 -20.03
C ALA A 102 5.84 25.34 -18.63
N GLN A 103 4.70 25.06 -18.00
CA GLN A 103 4.64 24.32 -16.72
C GLN A 103 5.18 22.90 -16.91
N LEU A 104 4.76 22.20 -17.96
CA LEU A 104 5.23 20.85 -18.24
C LEU A 104 6.76 20.82 -18.39
N LYS A 105 7.34 21.80 -19.10
CA LYS A 105 8.79 21.95 -19.21
C LYS A 105 9.48 22.18 -17.86
N LEU A 106 8.87 22.96 -16.96
CA LEU A 106 9.42 23.19 -15.62
C LEU A 106 9.39 21.90 -14.79
N PHE A 107 8.28 21.16 -14.84
CA PHE A 107 8.15 19.85 -14.18
C PHE A 107 9.17 18.84 -14.71
N GLU A 108 9.27 18.69 -16.03
CA GLU A 108 10.26 17.83 -16.69
C GLU A 108 11.71 18.17 -16.30
N SER A 109 11.98 19.46 -16.04
CA SER A 109 13.30 19.91 -15.58
C SER A 109 13.56 19.70 -14.09
N GLY A 110 12.55 19.27 -13.33
CA GLY A 110 12.58 19.02 -11.89
C GLY A 110 12.48 20.26 -11.02
N LEU A 111 12.02 21.38 -11.58
CA LEU A 111 11.95 22.68 -10.89
C LEU A 111 10.63 22.94 -10.18
N ILE A 112 9.57 22.23 -10.56
CA ILE A 112 8.25 22.29 -9.92
C ILE A 112 7.71 20.87 -9.76
N MET A 113 6.74 20.70 -8.86
CA MET A 113 5.88 19.52 -8.80
C MET A 113 4.46 19.91 -9.18
N PHE A 114 3.75 19.06 -9.92
CA PHE A 114 2.32 19.26 -10.11
C PHE A 114 1.54 18.85 -8.88
N GLU A 115 0.39 19.48 -8.68
CA GLU A 115 -0.63 18.96 -7.78
C GLU A 115 -1.02 17.54 -8.18
N PHE A 116 -1.46 16.74 -7.19
CA PHE A 116 -1.69 15.31 -7.37
C PHE A 116 -2.71 15.02 -8.47
N ASP A 117 -3.82 15.75 -8.49
CA ASP A 117 -4.89 15.65 -9.48
C ASP A 117 -4.38 15.88 -10.91
N LYS A 118 -3.56 16.91 -11.11
CA LYS A 118 -2.95 17.24 -12.42
C LYS A 118 -1.96 16.17 -12.86
N LEU A 119 -1.06 15.73 -11.98
CA LEU A 119 -0.13 14.65 -12.29
C LEU A 119 -0.88 13.36 -12.64
N TYR A 120 -1.88 13.01 -11.83
CA TYR A 120 -2.69 11.82 -12.02
C TYR A 120 -3.45 11.88 -13.36
N ALA A 121 -4.10 12.99 -13.68
CA ALA A 121 -4.81 13.17 -14.94
C ALA A 121 -3.89 12.99 -16.16
N ILE A 122 -2.68 13.57 -16.14
CA ILE A 122 -1.74 13.40 -17.25
C ILE A 122 -1.28 11.94 -17.38
N LEU A 123 -0.99 11.27 -16.26
CA LEU A 123 -0.60 9.85 -16.27
C LEU A 123 -1.71 8.99 -16.88
N MET A 124 -2.97 9.25 -16.53
CA MET A 124 -4.13 8.56 -17.08
C MET A 124 -4.29 8.78 -18.59
N GLU A 125 -4.09 10.00 -19.10
CA GLU A 125 -4.14 10.26 -20.56
C GLU A 125 -3.03 9.55 -21.32
N MET A 126 -1.88 9.34 -20.69
CA MET A 126 -0.80 8.53 -21.25
C MET A 126 -1.00 7.02 -21.05
N ASN A 127 -2.14 6.61 -20.48
CA ASN A 127 -2.46 5.23 -20.09
C ASN A 127 -1.40 4.60 -19.17
N ILE A 128 -0.96 5.37 -18.17
CA ILE A 128 0.05 4.95 -17.20
C ILE A 128 -0.54 5.08 -15.81
N SER A 129 -0.49 3.98 -15.06
CA SER A 129 -0.94 4.00 -13.68
C SER A 129 0.02 4.81 -12.81
N LEU A 130 -0.50 5.39 -11.74
CA LEU A 130 0.35 6.02 -10.72
C LEU A 130 1.34 5.00 -10.11
N GLU A 131 0.92 3.75 -9.98
CA GLU A 131 1.74 2.64 -9.46
C GLU A 131 2.96 2.36 -10.34
N ASP A 132 2.78 2.29 -11.67
CA ASP A 132 3.89 2.12 -12.62
C ASP A 132 4.86 3.31 -12.57
N TYR A 133 4.32 4.53 -12.47
CA TYR A 133 5.14 5.72 -12.36
C TYR A 133 5.97 5.73 -11.07
N CYS A 134 5.37 5.39 -9.92
CA CYS A 134 6.06 5.23 -8.64
C CYS A 134 7.12 4.11 -8.70
N SER A 135 6.80 2.96 -9.30
CA SER A 135 7.75 1.86 -9.47
C SER A 135 8.97 2.30 -10.27
N LEU A 136 8.79 3.05 -11.37
CA LEU A 136 9.89 3.62 -12.13
C LEU A 136 10.70 4.63 -11.29
N LEU A 137 10.01 5.46 -10.49
CA LEU A 137 10.63 6.38 -9.55
C LEU A 137 11.46 5.69 -8.49
N ASP A 138 11.17 4.43 -8.18
CA ASP A 138 11.92 3.66 -7.21
C ASP A 138 12.93 2.71 -7.87
N LYS A 139 13.10 2.76 -9.21
CA LYS A 139 13.90 1.77 -9.99
C LYS A 139 13.38 0.34 -9.79
N GLY A 140 12.10 0.19 -9.49
CA GLY A 140 11.49 -1.08 -9.11
C GLY A 140 11.94 -1.58 -7.73
N SER A 141 12.51 -0.72 -6.87
CA SER A 141 12.76 -1.12 -5.49
C SER A 141 11.44 -1.21 -4.73
N GLU A 142 11.21 -2.36 -4.12
CA GLU A 142 10.08 -2.60 -3.22
C GLU A 142 10.13 -1.62 -2.03
N SER A 143 8.97 -1.16 -1.57
CA SER A 143 8.91 -0.30 -0.38
C SER A 143 9.50 -1.04 0.82
N PRO A 144 10.23 -0.35 1.74
CA PRO A 144 10.80 -1.00 2.92
C PRO A 144 9.79 -1.84 3.72
N ILE A 145 8.53 -1.38 3.80
CA ILE A 145 7.47 -2.09 4.51
C ILE A 145 6.95 -3.31 3.75
N GLU A 146 6.89 -3.25 2.42
CA GLU A 146 6.48 -4.38 1.58
C GLU A 146 7.54 -5.48 1.60
N PHE A 147 8.81 -5.09 1.49
CA PHE A 147 9.94 -6.01 1.65
C PHE A 147 9.90 -6.68 3.01
N PHE A 148 9.63 -5.92 4.07
CA PHE A 148 9.45 -6.47 5.41
C PHE A 148 8.31 -7.50 5.46
N TRP A 149 7.11 -7.17 4.97
CA TRP A 149 5.99 -8.12 4.94
C TRP A 149 6.30 -9.39 4.18
N LYS A 150 6.98 -9.28 3.03
CA LYS A 150 7.43 -10.42 2.25
C LYS A 150 8.41 -11.32 3.01
N GLN A 151 9.34 -10.73 3.77
CA GLN A 151 10.25 -11.50 4.62
C GLN A 151 9.51 -12.23 5.74
N VAL A 152 8.47 -11.62 6.32
CA VAL A 152 7.60 -12.28 7.30
C VAL A 152 6.82 -13.42 6.65
N ASP A 153 6.18 -13.19 5.51
CA ASP A 153 5.42 -14.22 4.78
C ASP A 153 6.35 -15.42 4.44
N LEU A 154 7.55 -15.15 3.93
CA LEU A 154 8.56 -16.19 3.63
C LEU A 154 8.96 -16.98 4.88
N ALA A 155 9.33 -16.29 5.95
CA ALA A 155 9.79 -16.94 7.18
C ALA A 155 8.65 -17.76 7.84
N TYR A 156 7.44 -17.21 7.87
CA TYR A 156 6.25 -17.85 8.41
C TYR A 156 5.91 -19.15 7.67
N TYR A 157 5.75 -19.10 6.34
CA TYR A 157 5.33 -20.27 5.56
C TYR A 157 6.43 -21.33 5.42
N ARG A 158 7.71 -20.94 5.53
CA ARG A 158 8.84 -21.87 5.59
C ARG A 158 9.06 -22.46 6.98
N GLY A 159 8.45 -21.88 8.03
CA GLY A 159 8.72 -22.27 9.41
C GLY A 159 10.11 -21.86 9.90
N ASP A 160 10.66 -20.76 9.37
CA ASP A 160 11.95 -20.20 9.76
C ASP A 160 11.80 -19.37 11.04
N THR A 161 11.67 -20.07 12.17
CA THR A 161 11.55 -19.45 13.50
C THR A 161 12.73 -18.54 13.85
N PRO A 162 14.01 -18.87 13.56
CA PRO A 162 15.12 -17.96 13.79
C PRO A 162 14.96 -16.63 13.04
N LYS A 163 14.54 -16.66 11.78
CA LYS A 163 14.29 -15.43 11.01
C LYS A 163 13.14 -14.62 11.59
N LEU A 164 12.04 -15.26 12.00
CA LEU A 164 10.92 -14.58 12.67
C LEU A 164 11.34 -13.90 13.98
N LYS A 165 12.17 -14.56 14.79
CA LYS A 165 12.72 -13.98 16.03
C LYS A 165 13.58 -12.76 15.75
N SER A 166 14.50 -12.86 14.78
CA SER A 166 15.33 -11.72 14.35
C SER A 166 14.49 -10.53 13.84
N LEU A 167 13.41 -10.81 13.09
CA LEU A 167 12.49 -9.76 12.63
C LEU A 167 11.70 -9.13 13.80
N TYR A 168 11.33 -9.92 14.80
CA TYR A 168 10.65 -9.45 16.01
C TYR A 168 11.56 -8.54 16.84
N GLU A 169 12.79 -8.97 17.12
CA GLU A 169 13.80 -8.21 17.87
C GLU A 169 14.08 -6.86 17.21
N GLY A 170 14.18 -6.82 15.87
CA GLY A 170 14.38 -5.58 15.12
C GLY A 170 13.19 -4.61 15.16
N LEU A 171 11.97 -5.09 15.47
CA LEU A 171 10.78 -4.25 15.62
C LEU A 171 10.47 -3.88 17.08
N ALA A 172 10.93 -4.67 18.04
CA ALA A 172 10.61 -4.49 19.46
C ALA A 172 11.07 -3.13 20.01
N GLU A 173 12.06 -2.49 19.37
CA GLU A 173 12.58 -1.17 19.75
C GLU A 173 11.75 0.01 19.18
N CYS A 174 10.80 -0.24 18.27
CA CYS A 174 10.06 0.80 17.54
C CYS A 174 8.56 0.85 17.91
N ASN A 175 8.16 1.85 18.72
CA ASN A 175 6.76 2.06 19.11
C ASN A 175 5.80 2.28 17.91
N GLU A 176 6.28 2.84 16.81
CA GLU A 176 5.48 3.07 15.59
C GLU A 176 4.97 1.77 14.93
N HIS A 177 5.62 0.64 15.23
CA HIS A 177 5.30 -0.67 14.67
C HIS A 177 4.67 -1.63 15.68
N PHE A 178 4.08 -1.10 16.75
CA PHE A 178 3.50 -1.90 17.85
C PHE A 178 2.65 -3.10 17.38
N PHE A 179 1.65 -2.89 16.51
CA PHE A 179 0.79 -3.99 16.06
C PHE A 179 1.50 -5.00 15.14
N LEU A 180 2.51 -4.57 14.37
CA LEU A 180 3.35 -5.48 13.59
C LEU A 180 4.25 -6.30 14.51
N SER A 181 4.80 -5.68 15.55
CA SER A 181 5.55 -6.37 16.60
C SER A 181 4.69 -7.43 17.30
N LEU A 182 3.43 -7.13 17.62
CA LEU A 182 2.49 -8.12 18.17
C LEU A 182 2.20 -9.28 17.22
N CYS A 183 2.13 -9.03 15.91
CA CYS A 183 1.99 -10.12 14.94
C CYS A 183 3.16 -11.09 15.03
N LEU A 184 4.39 -10.56 15.01
CA LEU A 184 5.60 -11.38 15.10
C LEU A 184 5.76 -12.06 16.45
N LYS A 185 5.51 -11.33 17.54
CA LYS A 185 5.50 -11.89 18.90
C LYS A 185 4.60 -13.11 18.95
N GLY A 186 3.39 -13.03 18.43
CA GLY A 186 2.44 -14.14 18.44
C GLY A 186 2.80 -15.31 17.51
N MET A 187 3.85 -15.18 16.68
CA MET A 187 4.44 -16.28 15.92
C MET A 187 5.57 -16.99 16.67
N VAL A 188 6.26 -16.29 17.59
CA VAL A 188 7.49 -16.80 18.25
C VAL A 188 7.36 -16.95 19.76
N ASP A 189 6.34 -16.35 20.37
CA ASP A 189 6.07 -16.27 21.80
C ASP A 189 4.56 -16.03 22.07
N ASN A 190 4.18 -15.92 23.34
CA ASN A 190 2.81 -15.70 23.78
C ASN A 190 2.43 -14.21 23.80
N ILE A 191 1.16 -13.94 23.47
CA ILE A 191 0.54 -12.62 23.58
C ILE A 191 -0.25 -12.54 24.90
N SER A 192 0.00 -11.47 25.67
CA SER A 192 -0.68 -11.18 26.93
C SER A 192 -2.13 -10.70 26.72
N ASP A 193 -2.95 -10.77 27.76
CA ASP A 193 -4.35 -10.33 27.69
C ASP A 193 -4.49 -8.83 27.36
N GLN A 194 -3.58 -8.00 27.88
CA GLN A 194 -3.56 -6.57 27.54
C GLN A 194 -3.29 -6.34 26.06
N GLU A 195 -2.36 -7.10 25.48
CA GLU A 195 -2.05 -7.05 24.04
C GLU A 195 -3.22 -7.57 23.20
N ARG A 196 -3.92 -8.62 23.64
CA ARG A 196 -5.16 -9.10 22.98
C ARG A 196 -6.26 -8.03 22.98
N ILE A 197 -6.44 -7.33 24.10
CA ILE A 197 -7.38 -6.20 24.21
C ILE A 197 -6.98 -5.07 23.24
N ALA A 198 -5.68 -4.77 23.12
CA ALA A 198 -5.18 -3.77 22.19
C ALA A 198 -5.46 -4.15 20.73
N ILE A 199 -5.22 -5.41 20.33
CA ILE A 199 -5.51 -5.92 18.98
C ILE A 199 -7.02 -5.86 18.70
N LYS A 200 -7.86 -6.28 19.66
CA LYS A 200 -9.32 -6.17 19.54
C LYS A 200 -9.75 -4.72 19.28
N LYS A 201 -9.27 -3.78 20.10
CA LYS A 201 -9.57 -2.35 19.94
C LYS A 201 -9.07 -1.82 18.60
N TYR A 202 -7.90 -2.27 18.16
CA TYR A 202 -7.36 -1.91 16.86
C TYR A 202 -8.31 -2.29 15.73
N PHE A 203 -8.82 -3.53 15.65
CA PHE A 203 -9.72 -3.90 14.56
C PHE A 203 -11.10 -3.23 14.63
N ILE A 204 -11.71 -3.14 15.82
CA ILE A 204 -13.06 -2.58 15.97
C ILE A 204 -13.12 -1.08 15.60
N THR A 205 -12.00 -0.35 15.74
CA THR A 205 -11.94 1.09 15.47
C THR A 205 -11.56 1.45 14.03
N ARG A 206 -11.31 0.46 13.16
CA ARG A 206 -10.86 0.72 11.77
C ARG A 206 -12.03 0.78 10.80
N GLU A 207 -12.15 1.94 10.17
CA GLU A 207 -13.07 2.17 9.06
C GLU A 207 -12.46 1.71 7.72
N TYR A 208 -11.19 2.06 7.47
CA TYR A 208 -10.48 1.74 6.23
C TYR A 208 -9.44 0.64 6.45
N TRP A 209 -9.43 -0.34 5.55
CA TRP A 209 -8.56 -1.50 5.60
C TRP A 209 -7.55 -1.46 4.45
N THR A 210 -6.33 -1.05 4.75
CA THR A 210 -5.22 -1.07 3.79
C THR A 210 -4.47 -2.40 3.88
N THR A 211 -3.44 -2.59 3.05
CA THR A 211 -2.53 -3.74 3.14
C THR A 211 -2.01 -3.96 4.56
N ARG A 212 -1.77 -2.88 5.32
CA ARG A 212 -1.28 -2.97 6.70
C ARG A 212 -2.29 -3.63 7.64
N GLU A 213 -3.54 -3.15 7.64
CA GLU A 213 -4.59 -3.71 8.49
C GLU A 213 -4.86 -5.18 8.13
N LEU A 214 -4.86 -5.52 6.84
CA LEU A 214 -5.04 -6.89 6.36
C LEU A 214 -3.87 -7.81 6.74
N PHE A 215 -2.62 -7.31 6.68
CA PHE A 215 -1.45 -8.02 7.17
C PHE A 215 -1.56 -8.31 8.66
N ILE A 216 -1.92 -7.30 9.46
CA ILE A 216 -2.07 -7.46 10.91
C ILE A 216 -3.18 -8.46 11.22
N PHE A 217 -4.31 -8.39 10.52
CA PHE A 217 -5.42 -9.32 10.68
C PHE A 217 -5.04 -10.76 10.37
N GLN A 218 -4.35 -11.00 9.25
CA GLN A 218 -3.89 -12.35 8.89
C GLN A 218 -3.12 -13.05 10.01
N TYR A 219 -2.26 -12.30 10.71
CA TYR A 219 -1.36 -12.90 11.69
C TYR A 219 -1.82 -12.79 13.14
N SER A 220 -2.74 -11.88 13.47
CA SER A 220 -3.16 -11.63 14.85
C SER A 220 -4.64 -11.86 15.14
N ALA A 221 -5.50 -12.00 14.12
CA ALA A 221 -6.95 -12.18 14.32
C ALA A 221 -7.28 -13.44 15.16
N LYS A 222 -6.50 -14.51 15.01
CA LYS A 222 -6.65 -15.75 15.79
C LYS A 222 -6.45 -15.58 17.29
N PHE A 223 -5.92 -14.45 17.76
CA PHE A 223 -5.78 -14.17 19.20
C PHE A 223 -7.08 -13.66 19.84
N LEU A 224 -8.08 -13.31 19.03
CA LEU A 224 -9.37 -12.84 19.52
C LEU A 224 -10.29 -14.02 19.90
N SER A 225 -11.17 -13.78 20.87
CA SER A 225 -12.31 -14.65 21.11
C SER A 225 -13.32 -14.56 19.97
N SER A 226 -14.24 -15.52 19.93
CA SER A 226 -15.12 -15.74 18.78
C SER A 226 -16.06 -14.57 18.50
N ASP A 227 -16.70 -13.97 19.50
CA ASP A 227 -17.69 -12.90 19.23
C ASP A 227 -17.06 -11.62 18.66
N PRO A 228 -15.97 -11.06 19.25
CA PRO A 228 -15.30 -9.92 18.64
C PRO A 228 -14.75 -10.23 17.24
N LEU A 229 -14.26 -11.45 17.02
CA LEU A 229 -13.70 -11.85 15.73
C LEU A 229 -14.79 -11.96 14.66
N LYS A 230 -15.95 -12.54 14.98
CA LYS A 230 -17.12 -12.60 14.08
C LYS A 230 -17.59 -11.21 13.69
N LEU A 231 -17.68 -10.27 14.64
CA LEU A 231 -18.05 -8.88 14.35
C LEU A 231 -17.08 -8.23 13.35
N VAL A 232 -15.77 -8.43 13.51
CA VAL A 232 -14.77 -7.92 12.57
C VAL A 232 -14.91 -8.58 11.19
N CYS A 233 -15.12 -9.90 11.15
CA CYS A 233 -15.37 -10.63 9.91
C CYS A 233 -16.62 -10.14 9.17
N GLU A 234 -17.72 -9.86 9.87
CA GLU A 234 -18.94 -9.31 9.29
C GLU A 234 -18.71 -7.94 8.64
N ASN A 235 -17.95 -7.06 9.30
CA ASN A 235 -17.58 -5.76 8.73
C ASN A 235 -16.72 -5.90 7.46
N LEU A 236 -15.79 -6.86 7.44
CA LEU A 236 -14.97 -7.16 6.25
C LEU A 236 -15.82 -7.75 5.12
N LEU A 237 -16.81 -8.60 5.44
CA LEU A 237 -17.74 -9.16 4.45
C LEU A 237 -18.66 -8.08 3.86
N TYR A 238 -19.11 -7.14 4.69
CA TYR A 238 -19.91 -5.99 4.23
C TYR A 238 -19.16 -5.13 3.21
N SER A 239 -17.84 -4.99 3.39
CA SER A 239 -16.96 -4.22 2.51
C SER A 239 -16.27 -5.05 1.41
N LYS A 240 -16.75 -6.28 1.15
CA LYS A 240 -16.03 -7.26 0.31
C LYS A 240 -15.68 -6.79 -1.11
N THR A 241 -16.47 -5.90 -1.70
CA THR A 241 -16.25 -5.38 -3.05
C THR A 241 -14.96 -4.56 -3.14
N LEU A 242 -14.54 -3.91 -2.06
CA LEU A 242 -13.33 -3.09 -1.99
C LEU A 242 -12.05 -3.91 -2.13
N PHE A 243 -12.10 -5.22 -1.86
CA PHE A 243 -10.92 -6.09 -1.88
C PHE A 243 -10.73 -6.82 -3.21
N LYS A 244 -11.68 -6.76 -4.16
CA LYS A 244 -11.66 -7.65 -5.33
C LYS A 244 -10.58 -7.34 -6.38
N GLU A 245 -10.08 -6.10 -6.43
CA GLU A 245 -9.25 -5.66 -7.55
C GLU A 245 -7.78 -6.14 -7.49
N LYS A 246 -7.22 -6.29 -6.28
CA LYS A 246 -5.83 -6.71 -6.07
C LYS A 246 -5.80 -8.03 -5.32
N ASN A 247 -5.35 -9.12 -5.97
CA ASN A 247 -5.27 -10.48 -5.39
C ASN A 247 -4.62 -10.54 -4.01
N THR A 248 -3.71 -9.61 -3.69
CA THR A 248 -3.07 -9.51 -2.37
C THR A 248 -4.08 -9.38 -1.23
N TYR A 249 -5.11 -8.55 -1.36
CA TYR A 249 -6.08 -8.29 -0.30
C TYR A 249 -6.95 -9.52 0.03
N PRO A 250 -7.66 -10.12 -0.94
CA PRO A 250 -8.49 -11.29 -0.72
C PRO A 250 -7.63 -12.49 -0.30
N ARG A 251 -6.42 -12.65 -0.84
CA ARG A 251 -5.48 -13.70 -0.40
C ARG A 251 -5.19 -13.61 1.10
N ARG A 252 -4.90 -12.42 1.64
CA ARG A 252 -4.65 -12.26 3.08
C ARG A 252 -5.88 -12.65 3.90
N LEU A 253 -7.07 -12.28 3.46
CA LEU A 253 -8.34 -12.62 4.13
C LEU A 253 -8.63 -14.13 4.08
N VAL A 254 -8.39 -14.79 2.94
CA VAL A 254 -8.46 -16.26 2.83
C VAL A 254 -7.51 -16.89 3.84
N LEU A 255 -6.23 -16.55 3.80
CA LEU A 255 -5.21 -17.15 4.66
C LEU A 255 -5.48 -16.89 6.15
N ALA A 256 -6.01 -15.72 6.51
CA ALA A 256 -6.48 -15.42 7.87
C ALA A 256 -7.59 -16.38 8.30
N GLY A 257 -8.65 -16.51 7.49
CA GLY A 257 -9.79 -17.38 7.77
C GLY A 257 -9.37 -18.85 7.88
N LEU A 258 -8.43 -19.29 7.06
CA LEU A 258 -7.87 -20.64 7.12
C LEU A 258 -7.08 -20.90 8.41
N GLU A 259 -6.23 -19.96 8.83
CA GLU A 259 -5.50 -20.07 10.11
C GLU A 259 -6.45 -20.14 11.31
N ILE A 260 -7.50 -19.30 11.32
CA ILE A 260 -8.52 -19.32 12.37
C ILE A 260 -9.28 -20.65 12.34
N THR A 261 -9.66 -21.13 11.15
CA THR A 261 -10.35 -22.42 10.98
C THR A 261 -9.54 -23.57 11.56
N LEU A 262 -8.25 -23.63 11.23
CA LEU A 262 -7.34 -24.63 11.79
C LEU A 262 -7.30 -24.53 13.32
N LEU A 263 -7.08 -23.34 13.89
CA LEU A 263 -7.09 -23.18 15.35
C LEU A 263 -8.39 -23.72 15.99
N ARG A 264 -9.57 -23.38 15.43
CA ARG A 264 -10.85 -23.89 15.94
C ARG A 264 -11.01 -25.40 15.79
N LEU A 265 -10.43 -26.00 14.75
CA LEU A 265 -10.38 -27.45 14.62
C LEU A 265 -9.48 -28.11 15.67
N THR A 266 -8.36 -27.50 16.07
CA THR A 266 -7.56 -28.03 17.19
C THR A 266 -8.30 -27.96 18.53
N GLU A 267 -9.18 -26.98 18.69
CA GLU A 267 -10.01 -26.79 19.88
C GLU A 267 -11.30 -27.64 19.87
N ASN A 268 -11.51 -28.49 18.86
CA ASN A 268 -12.74 -29.26 18.62
C ASN A 268 -14.03 -28.41 18.45
N SER A 269 -13.88 -27.14 18.08
CA SER A 269 -14.99 -26.20 17.86
C SER A 269 -15.47 -26.23 16.40
N LEU A 270 -16.14 -27.33 15.99
CA LEU A 270 -16.54 -27.56 14.59
C LEU A 270 -17.44 -26.45 14.01
N LEU A 271 -18.42 -25.96 14.78
CA LEU A 271 -19.34 -24.90 14.33
C LEU A 271 -18.59 -23.59 14.04
N GLU A 272 -17.58 -23.26 14.85
CA GLU A 272 -16.78 -22.06 14.62
C GLU A 272 -15.82 -22.24 13.44
N ALA A 273 -15.19 -23.42 13.34
CA ALA A 273 -14.37 -23.75 12.20
C ALA A 273 -15.14 -23.64 10.87
N GLU A 274 -16.40 -24.10 10.85
CA GLU A 274 -17.27 -23.97 9.68
C GLU A 274 -17.52 -22.50 9.30
N TYR A 275 -17.82 -21.66 10.30
CA TYR A 275 -18.03 -20.22 10.07
C TYR A 275 -16.79 -19.56 9.45
N PHE A 276 -15.60 -19.79 10.00
CA PHE A 276 -14.38 -19.14 9.50
C PHE A 276 -13.91 -19.71 8.16
N LEU A 277 -14.23 -20.98 7.88
CA LEU A 277 -14.02 -21.57 6.56
C LEU A 277 -14.96 -20.95 5.52
N ALA A 278 -16.22 -20.69 5.88
CA ALA A 278 -17.16 -19.97 5.03
C ALA A 278 -16.73 -18.52 4.79
N PHE A 279 -16.24 -17.82 5.82
CA PHE A 279 -15.63 -16.49 5.68
C PHE A 279 -14.47 -16.50 4.69
N ALA A 280 -13.53 -17.45 4.80
CA ALA A 280 -12.41 -17.56 3.87
C ALA A 280 -12.90 -17.76 2.42
N ARG A 281 -13.96 -18.57 2.22
CA ARG A 281 -14.53 -18.88 0.90
C ARG A 281 -14.98 -17.63 0.14
N GLU A 282 -15.56 -16.64 0.83
CA GLU A 282 -16.05 -15.41 0.22
C GLU A 282 -14.97 -14.57 -0.47
N PHE A 283 -13.70 -14.79 -0.10
CA PHE A 283 -12.55 -14.09 -0.65
C PHE A 283 -11.71 -14.94 -1.61
N VAL A 284 -12.07 -16.20 -1.88
CA VAL A 284 -11.33 -17.03 -2.84
C VAL A 284 -11.56 -16.48 -4.25
N GLN A 285 -10.47 -16.16 -4.96
CA GLN A 285 -10.52 -15.68 -6.34
C GLN A 285 -10.07 -16.77 -7.32
N GLU A 286 -10.71 -16.82 -8.49
CA GLU A 286 -10.43 -17.82 -9.52
C GLU A 286 -8.99 -17.74 -10.05
N THR A 287 -8.44 -16.52 -10.10
CA THR A 287 -7.10 -16.17 -10.59
C THR A 287 -5.99 -16.39 -9.57
N ASP A 288 -6.32 -16.77 -8.33
CA ASP A 288 -5.35 -16.99 -7.25
C ASP A 288 -5.23 -18.47 -6.87
N ASP A 289 -4.39 -19.19 -7.61
CA ASP A 289 -4.19 -20.63 -7.38
C ASP A 289 -3.58 -20.94 -6.02
N LEU A 290 -2.75 -20.03 -5.45
CA LEU A 290 -2.19 -20.23 -4.11
C LEU A 290 -3.30 -20.25 -3.06
N ALA A 291 -4.18 -19.24 -3.08
CA ALA A 291 -5.30 -19.16 -2.16
C ALA A 291 -6.30 -20.31 -2.34
N LYS A 292 -6.61 -20.69 -3.60
CA LYS A 292 -7.49 -21.82 -3.93
C LYS A 292 -6.96 -23.14 -3.39
N MET A 293 -5.67 -23.41 -3.58
CA MET A 293 -5.05 -24.65 -3.11
C MET A 293 -4.99 -24.70 -1.58
N ALA A 294 -4.71 -23.57 -0.92
CA ALA A 294 -4.76 -23.45 0.53
C ALA A 294 -6.17 -23.73 1.06
N TYR A 295 -7.19 -23.13 0.42
CA TYR A 295 -8.59 -23.33 0.78
C TYR A 295 -9.01 -24.80 0.63
N LEU A 296 -8.74 -25.41 -0.52
CA LEU A 296 -9.09 -26.81 -0.80
C LEU A 296 -8.44 -27.77 0.22
N PHE A 297 -7.21 -27.48 0.63
CA PHE A 297 -6.53 -28.27 1.65
C PHE A 297 -7.27 -28.23 3.00
N VAL A 298 -7.58 -27.03 3.51
CA VAL A 298 -8.26 -26.88 4.82
C VAL A 298 -9.70 -27.36 4.74
N GLU A 299 -10.40 -27.13 3.62
CA GLU A 299 -11.75 -27.66 3.40
C GLU A 299 -11.77 -29.19 3.43
N SER A 300 -10.77 -29.83 2.81
CA SER A 300 -10.60 -31.29 2.87
C SER A 300 -10.32 -31.76 4.31
N LEU A 301 -9.51 -31.02 5.06
CA LEU A 301 -9.22 -31.34 6.46
C LEU A 301 -10.49 -31.26 7.32
N PHE A 302 -11.26 -30.18 7.18
CA PHE A 302 -12.55 -30.00 7.86
C PHE A 302 -13.53 -31.12 7.53
N LYS A 303 -13.72 -31.44 6.24
CA LYS A 303 -14.61 -32.53 5.79
C LYS A 303 -14.13 -33.90 6.27
N TYR A 304 -12.82 -34.13 6.35
CA TYR A 304 -12.27 -35.34 6.94
C TYR A 304 -12.62 -35.45 8.43
N LYS A 305 -12.45 -34.38 9.21
CA LYS A 305 -12.84 -34.36 10.64
C LYS A 305 -14.34 -34.60 10.85
N GLN A 306 -15.19 -34.11 9.95
CA GLN A 306 -16.64 -34.36 10.03
C GLN A 306 -17.04 -35.79 9.64
N THR A 307 -16.36 -36.42 8.68
CA THR A 307 -16.90 -37.63 8.01
C THR A 307 -16.00 -38.87 8.08
N GLY A 308 -14.71 -38.71 8.40
CA GLY A 308 -13.71 -39.78 8.36
C GLY A 308 -13.38 -40.30 6.96
N LYS A 309 -13.94 -39.74 5.87
CA LYS A 309 -13.81 -40.31 4.52
C LYS A 309 -12.38 -40.16 3.97
N GLY A 310 -11.79 -41.29 3.59
CA GLY A 310 -10.40 -41.37 3.07
C GLY A 310 -10.13 -40.52 1.82
N GLN A 311 -11.14 -40.19 1.01
CA GLN A 311 -10.98 -39.33 -0.18
C GLN A 311 -10.37 -37.96 0.14
N TYR A 312 -10.72 -37.39 1.30
CA TYR A 312 -10.21 -36.09 1.73
C TYR A 312 -8.75 -36.18 2.15
N LYS A 313 -8.36 -37.29 2.79
CA LYS A 313 -6.96 -37.61 3.10
C LYS A 313 -6.14 -37.75 1.82
N THR A 314 -6.68 -38.41 0.80
CA THR A 314 -6.02 -38.51 -0.53
C THR A 314 -5.85 -37.14 -1.18
N THR A 315 -6.87 -36.28 -1.13
CA THR A 315 -6.81 -34.92 -1.67
C THR A 315 -5.71 -34.10 -0.98
N MET A 316 -5.69 -34.07 0.36
CA MET A 316 -4.65 -33.36 1.12
C MET A 316 -3.24 -33.87 0.80
N LYS A 317 -3.05 -35.21 0.71
CA LYS A 317 -1.76 -35.80 0.32
C LYS A 317 -1.30 -35.35 -1.06
N SER A 318 -2.21 -35.27 -2.03
CA SER A 318 -1.90 -34.79 -3.38
C SER A 318 -1.45 -33.34 -3.38
N ILE A 319 -2.10 -32.48 -2.58
CA ILE A 319 -1.71 -31.07 -2.42
C ILE A 319 -0.30 -30.96 -1.80
N CYS A 320 -0.04 -31.70 -0.71
CA CYS A 320 1.30 -31.76 -0.12
C CYS A 320 2.35 -32.16 -1.16
N LYS A 321 2.13 -33.25 -1.91
CA LYS A 321 3.06 -33.72 -2.94
C LYS A 321 3.31 -32.67 -4.03
N ALA A 322 2.26 -32.05 -4.54
CA ALA A 322 2.38 -30.99 -5.55
C ALA A 322 3.17 -29.79 -5.02
N SER A 323 2.93 -29.37 -3.77
CA SER A 323 3.64 -28.24 -3.16
C SER A 323 5.15 -28.49 -3.04
N TYR A 324 5.59 -29.73 -2.78
CA TYR A 324 7.02 -30.06 -2.79
C TYR A 324 7.61 -30.12 -4.21
N MET A 325 6.85 -30.65 -5.17
CA MET A 325 7.31 -30.79 -6.56
C MET A 325 7.61 -29.43 -7.20
N TYR A 326 6.84 -28.40 -6.88
CA TYR A 326 7.00 -27.05 -7.43
C TYR A 326 7.74 -26.07 -6.51
N ASP A 327 8.37 -26.58 -5.44
CA ASP A 327 9.00 -25.75 -4.40
C ASP A 327 8.08 -24.62 -3.87
N GLY A 328 6.81 -24.97 -3.68
CA GLY A 328 5.76 -24.02 -3.31
C GLY A 328 6.01 -23.36 -1.96
N LEU A 329 5.73 -22.06 -1.87
CA LEU A 329 5.91 -21.23 -0.68
C LEU A 329 5.37 -21.89 0.60
N MET A 330 4.18 -22.50 0.51
CA MET A 330 3.46 -23.08 1.64
C MET A 330 3.73 -24.58 1.87
N LYS A 331 4.73 -25.19 1.21
CA LYS A 331 4.98 -26.64 1.32
C LYS A 331 5.13 -27.15 2.76
N ASN A 332 5.87 -26.41 3.58
CA ASN A 332 6.08 -26.75 4.99
C ASN A 332 4.81 -26.53 5.81
N TRP A 333 4.03 -25.51 5.48
CA TRP A 333 2.73 -25.25 6.09
C TRP A 333 1.72 -26.38 5.83
N TYR A 334 1.61 -26.84 4.58
CA TYR A 334 0.76 -27.99 4.23
C TYR A 334 1.19 -29.25 4.97
N HIS A 335 2.50 -29.54 4.96
CA HIS A 335 3.04 -30.72 5.61
C HIS A 335 2.79 -30.70 7.13
N LYS A 336 3.15 -29.61 7.81
CA LYS A 336 2.94 -29.44 9.26
C LYS A 336 1.48 -29.66 9.65
N ASN A 337 0.55 -29.02 8.93
CA ASN A 337 -0.89 -29.16 9.24
C ASN A 337 -1.42 -30.55 8.88
N TYR A 338 -0.94 -31.18 7.80
CA TYR A 338 -1.36 -32.55 7.50
C TYR A 338 -0.94 -33.52 8.62
N GLU A 339 0.30 -33.42 9.09
CA GLU A 339 0.85 -34.28 10.15
C GLU A 339 0.13 -34.08 11.49
N SER A 340 -0.08 -32.83 11.90
CA SER A 340 -0.74 -32.49 13.17
C SER A 340 -2.15 -33.07 13.30
N TYR A 341 -2.92 -33.13 12.21
CA TYR A 341 -4.33 -33.52 12.27
C TYR A 341 -4.59 -34.97 11.85
N ILE A 342 -3.69 -35.57 11.07
CA ILE A 342 -3.90 -36.90 10.51
C ILE A 342 -3.03 -37.96 11.20
N ARG A 343 -1.84 -37.61 11.72
CA ARG A 343 -1.01 -38.54 12.50
C ARG A 343 -1.26 -38.42 14.00
N GLY A 344 -1.66 -37.25 14.50
CA GLY A 344 -2.13 -37.08 15.89
C GLY A 344 -3.31 -38.00 16.25
N ASP A 345 -4.23 -38.22 15.30
CA ASP A 345 -5.41 -39.11 15.45
C ASP A 345 -5.06 -40.61 15.51
N ILE A 346 -3.81 -41.03 15.26
CA ILE A 346 -3.39 -42.45 15.35
C ILE A 346 -2.85 -42.77 16.76
N SER A 347 -2.78 -41.78 17.66
CA SER A 347 -2.17 -41.89 18.99
C SER A 347 -3.18 -41.96 20.15
N ASN A 348 -4.49 -41.99 19.86
CA ASN A 348 -5.56 -42.13 20.87
C ASN A 348 -6.32 -43.44 20.68
#